data_AF-A0A855XJP7-F1
#
_entry.id   AF-A0A855XJP7-F1
#
_cell.length_a   1.000
_cell.length_b   1.000
_cell.length_c   1.000
_cell.angle_alpha   90.00
_cell.angle_beta   90.00
_cell.angle_gamma   90.00
#
_symmetry.space_group_name_H-M   'P 1'
#
loop_
_entity.id
_entity.type
_entity.pdbx_description
1 polymer ?
#
loop_
_entity_poly.entity_id
_entity_poly.type
_entity_poly.pdbx_seq_one_letter_code
_entity_poly.pdbx_strand_id
1 'polypeptide(L)'
;MAQELTFNITEDVRRLKRPTAVKDFRLSFGHADQGPTDVVIGDDGNIVQGRYGDSARQVFVNVVQGKNNEPVDITGYLPEFNGCIPDAEHIVIDNWDGVLVDPRHGRFRFDFPIQAFTVAGSYKQAYFRLVQNGTGKTLATLEFDMQVLEDFVYSNIVPQNYVTPYLDMINKLKDAYTNFVGKTQDSFDQAKKRLDDIMSTVEDKADTVEQRLKIDEQALAELSKKIDEKGLFTQAEADAFKQLIIQMIKTQTINVFDSVDDMKHNASSLVEDMKVRTLSYYDNPADPYGGCLYKVCT
;
A
#
# COMPACT_ATOMS: atom_id res chain seq x y z
N MET A 1 24.78 -41.93 -6.58
CA MET A 1 24.73 -43.39 -6.80
C MET A 1 24.06 -44.01 -5.60
N ALA A 2 23.01 -44.80 -5.80
CA ALA A 2 22.27 -45.45 -4.70
C ALA A 2 23.00 -46.72 -4.25
N GLN A 3 22.89 -47.05 -2.96
CA GLN A 3 23.52 -48.23 -2.38
C GLN A 3 22.61 -49.47 -2.52
N GLU A 4 23.19 -50.63 -2.79
CA GLU A 4 22.47 -51.90 -2.86
C GLU A 4 22.62 -52.69 -1.55
N LEU A 5 21.50 -53.19 -1.01
CA LEU A 5 21.42 -53.97 0.22
C LEU A 5 20.77 -55.31 -0.08
N THR A 6 21.36 -56.41 0.38
CA THR A 6 20.81 -57.76 0.19
C THR A 6 20.53 -58.42 1.52
N PHE A 7 19.29 -58.87 1.75
CA PHE A 7 18.88 -59.49 3.01
C PHE A 7 18.44 -60.93 2.80
N ASN A 8 19.17 -61.89 3.40
CA ASN A 8 18.71 -63.27 3.53
C ASN A 8 17.85 -63.42 4.79
N ILE A 9 16.56 -63.69 4.62
CA ILE A 9 15.60 -63.75 5.73
C ILE A 9 15.62 -65.08 6.51
N THR A 10 16.46 -66.06 6.12
CA THR A 10 16.43 -67.43 6.65
C THR A 10 17.57 -67.75 7.62
N GLU A 11 18.73 -67.12 7.50
CA GLU A 11 19.91 -67.38 8.36
C GLU A 11 20.47 -66.07 8.94
N ASP A 12 20.56 -65.97 10.26
CA ASP A 12 21.20 -64.85 10.97
C ASP A 12 22.68 -65.16 11.21
N VAL A 13 23.57 -64.45 10.52
CA VAL A 13 25.04 -64.63 10.61
C VAL A 13 25.71 -63.66 11.59
N ARG A 14 24.96 -62.84 12.35
CA ARG A 14 25.56 -61.90 13.30
C ARG A 14 25.80 -62.53 14.67
N ARG A 15 27.01 -62.34 15.22
CA ARG A 15 27.27 -62.61 16.65
C ARG A 15 26.68 -61.50 17.50
N LEU A 16 25.75 -61.85 18.40
CA LEU A 16 25.21 -60.99 19.46
C LEU A 16 26.35 -60.28 20.23
N LYS A 17 26.51 -58.96 20.04
CA LYS A 17 27.35 -58.14 20.92
C LYS A 17 26.58 -57.87 22.22
N ARG A 18 27.00 -58.51 23.32
CA ARG A 18 26.51 -58.16 24.67
C ARG A 18 26.99 -56.75 25.04
N PRO A 19 26.17 -55.91 25.70
CA PRO A 19 26.62 -54.62 26.20
C PRO A 19 27.42 -54.85 27.48
N THR A 20 28.63 -54.29 27.56
CA THR A 20 29.45 -54.38 28.78
C THR A 20 30.19 -53.07 28.99
N ALA A 21 29.49 -52.15 29.66
CA ALA A 21 30.02 -51.00 30.40
C ALA A 21 30.83 -49.89 29.68
N VAL A 22 30.26 -48.67 29.77
CA VAL A 22 30.87 -47.35 30.04
C VAL A 22 31.94 -46.79 29.07
N LYS A 23 31.70 -45.53 28.68
CA LYS A 23 32.52 -44.61 27.86
C LYS A 23 34.04 -44.77 28.02
N ASP A 24 34.72 -44.90 26.88
CA ASP A 24 36.04 -44.32 26.65
C ASP A 24 36.06 -43.73 25.23
N PHE A 25 36.12 -42.40 25.13
CA PHE A 25 36.44 -41.74 23.87
C PHE A 25 37.93 -41.95 23.61
N ARG A 26 38.27 -42.84 22.68
CA ARG A 26 39.61 -42.89 22.09
C ARG A 26 39.50 -42.64 20.59
N LEU A 27 39.77 -41.39 20.20
CA LEU A 27 40.12 -41.05 18.83
C LEU A 27 41.59 -41.47 18.60
N SER A 28 41.83 -42.43 17.73
CA SER A 28 43.16 -42.69 17.17
C SER A 28 43.18 -42.23 15.72
N PHE A 29 43.87 -41.12 15.45
CA PHE A 29 44.32 -40.78 14.11
C PHE A 29 45.62 -41.52 13.85
N GLY A 30 45.76 -42.08 12.65
CA GLY A 30 46.84 -43.00 12.30
C GLY A 30 48.23 -42.45 12.61
N HIS A 31 49.04 -43.27 13.25
CA HIS A 31 50.49 -43.16 13.13
C HIS A 31 50.94 -44.15 12.05
N ALA A 32 51.58 -43.60 11.01
CA ALA A 32 52.53 -44.35 10.21
C ALA A 32 53.63 -44.89 11.14
N ASP A 33 54.13 -46.08 10.83
CA ASP A 33 55.17 -46.82 11.56
C ASP A 33 54.68 -47.81 12.62
N GLN A 34 53.77 -48.71 12.23
CA GLN A 34 53.91 -50.17 12.40
C GLN A 34 53.03 -50.81 11.31
N GLY A 35 53.38 -52.01 10.82
CA GLY A 35 52.72 -52.70 9.69
C GLY A 35 51.21 -52.92 9.85
N PRO A 36 50.51 -53.49 8.85
CA PRO A 36 49.05 -53.53 8.80
C PRO A 36 48.51 -54.35 9.96
N THR A 37 48.19 -53.70 11.07
CA THR A 37 47.23 -54.24 12.02
C THR A 37 45.89 -53.94 11.40
N ASP A 38 45.42 -54.88 10.60
CA ASP A 38 44.09 -54.85 10.00
C ASP A 38 43.09 -54.45 11.08
N VAL A 39 42.59 -53.22 10.98
CA VAL A 39 41.25 -52.94 11.45
C VAL A 39 40.40 -53.81 10.55
N VAL A 40 40.03 -54.98 11.07
CA VAL A 40 38.97 -55.79 10.48
C VAL A 40 37.71 -54.95 10.61
N ILE A 41 37.49 -54.06 9.64
CA ILE A 41 36.15 -53.59 9.27
C ILE A 41 35.46 -54.88 8.88
N GLY A 42 34.56 -55.34 9.75
CA GLY A 42 33.91 -56.63 9.59
C GLY A 42 33.37 -56.77 8.17
N ASP A 43 33.87 -57.79 7.48
CA ASP A 43 33.24 -58.37 6.30
C ASP A 43 31.74 -58.59 6.60
N ASP A 44 30.90 -58.20 5.64
CA ASP A 44 29.54 -58.67 5.38
C ASP A 44 28.32 -57.95 6.02
N GLY A 45 28.46 -56.77 6.62
CA GLY A 45 27.32 -55.99 7.16
C GLY A 45 26.72 -54.98 6.18
N ASN A 46 25.43 -55.06 5.86
CA ASN A 46 24.68 -53.99 5.19
C ASN A 46 24.74 -52.71 6.04
N ILE A 47 25.61 -51.74 5.71
CA ILE A 47 25.72 -50.44 6.42
C ILE A 47 25.20 -49.32 5.52
N VAL A 48 24.13 -48.63 5.91
CA VAL A 48 23.63 -47.42 5.24
C VAL A 48 24.16 -46.19 5.95
N GLN A 49 24.76 -45.27 5.20
CA GLN A 49 25.31 -44.03 5.74
C GLN A 49 24.71 -42.78 5.09
N GLY A 50 24.35 -41.81 5.92
CA GLY A 50 23.91 -40.47 5.50
C GLY A 50 24.51 -39.37 6.39
N ARG A 51 24.23 -38.11 6.07
CA ARG A 51 24.60 -36.94 6.88
C ARG A 51 23.38 -36.28 7.49
N TYR A 52 23.60 -35.55 8.59
CA TYR A 52 22.58 -34.73 9.22
C TYR A 52 21.90 -33.81 8.19
N GLY A 53 20.57 -33.91 8.08
CA GLY A 53 19.77 -33.13 7.14
C GLY A 53 19.73 -33.65 5.70
N ASP A 54 20.28 -34.83 5.40
CA ASP A 54 20.10 -35.49 4.10
C ASP A 54 18.60 -35.70 3.80
N SER A 55 18.20 -35.46 2.55
CA SER A 55 16.81 -35.65 2.09
C SER A 55 16.70 -36.42 0.77
N ALA A 56 17.82 -36.88 0.22
CA ALA A 56 17.90 -37.55 -1.08
C ALA A 56 18.64 -38.91 -1.01
N ARG A 57 18.69 -39.52 0.18
CA ARG A 57 19.38 -40.80 0.38
C ARG A 57 18.48 -41.94 -0.08
N GLN A 58 18.98 -42.76 -1.01
CA GLN A 58 18.24 -43.86 -1.61
C GLN A 58 19.02 -45.18 -1.50
N VAL A 59 18.28 -46.27 -1.28
CA VAL A 59 18.80 -47.64 -1.34
C VAL A 59 17.98 -48.50 -2.29
N PHE A 60 18.64 -49.48 -2.89
CA PHE A 60 18.02 -50.61 -3.56
C PHE A 60 18.12 -51.82 -2.63
N VAL A 61 17.01 -52.53 -2.46
CA VAL A 61 16.90 -53.64 -1.52
C VAL A 61 16.50 -54.90 -2.27
N ASN A 62 17.30 -55.94 -2.10
CA ASN A 62 17.04 -57.28 -2.60
C ASN A 62 16.65 -58.20 -1.45
N VAL A 63 15.47 -58.82 -1.56
CA VAL A 63 14.92 -59.75 -0.58
C VAL A 63 15.08 -61.17 -1.11
N VAL A 64 15.88 -61.97 -0.40
CA VAL A 64 16.24 -63.34 -0.78
C VAL A 64 16.05 -64.30 0.38
N GLN A 65 15.89 -65.59 0.10
CA GLN A 65 15.66 -66.64 1.08
C GLN A 65 16.48 -67.92 0.80
N GLY A 66 16.70 -68.72 1.83
CA GLY A 66 17.41 -70.00 1.74
C GLY A 66 18.91 -69.86 1.47
N LYS A 67 19.63 -70.98 1.49
CA LYS A 67 21.10 -71.02 1.44
C LYS A 67 21.72 -70.50 0.14
N ASN A 68 20.95 -70.45 -0.95
CA ASN A 68 21.40 -70.01 -2.26
C ASN A 68 20.99 -68.56 -2.59
N ASN A 69 20.44 -67.81 -1.62
CA ASN A 69 19.90 -66.47 -1.85
C ASN A 69 18.87 -66.42 -2.99
N GLU A 70 17.89 -67.34 -2.95
CA GLU A 70 16.83 -67.37 -3.96
C GLU A 70 15.90 -66.14 -3.80
N PRO A 71 15.55 -65.43 -4.88
CA PRO A 71 14.67 -64.27 -4.81
C PRO A 71 13.30 -64.60 -4.22
N VAL A 72 12.78 -63.70 -3.37
CA VAL A 72 11.43 -63.80 -2.80
C VAL A 72 10.46 -62.99 -3.66
N ASP A 73 9.32 -63.57 -4.08
CA ASP A 73 8.27 -62.80 -4.75
C ASP A 73 7.56 -61.88 -3.73
N ILE A 74 7.75 -60.57 -3.90
CA ILE A 74 7.17 -59.51 -3.06
C ILE A 74 6.02 -58.78 -3.78
N THR A 75 5.42 -59.39 -4.81
CA THR A 75 4.27 -58.82 -5.51
C THR A 75 3.10 -58.57 -4.56
N GLY A 76 2.60 -57.34 -4.55
CA GLY A 76 1.48 -56.93 -3.68
C GLY A 76 1.88 -56.57 -2.25
N TYR A 77 3.18 -56.49 -1.94
CA TYR A 77 3.68 -55.95 -0.67
C TYR A 77 4.02 -54.46 -0.79
N LEU A 78 3.90 -53.73 0.33
CA LEU A 78 4.35 -52.36 0.48
C LEU A 78 5.59 -52.34 1.37
N PRO A 79 6.73 -51.79 0.91
CA PRO A 79 7.90 -51.60 1.75
C PRO A 79 7.70 -50.50 2.79
N GLU A 80 7.99 -50.82 4.04
CA GLU A 80 7.96 -49.91 5.18
C GLU A 80 9.32 -49.90 5.88
N PHE A 81 9.96 -48.75 5.94
CA PHE A 81 11.15 -48.56 6.78
C PHE A 81 10.71 -48.42 8.24
N ASN A 82 11.43 -49.12 9.13
CA ASN A 82 11.27 -49.00 10.57
C ASN A 82 12.66 -48.76 11.18
N GLY A 83 12.83 -47.64 11.87
CA GLY A 83 14.10 -47.28 12.49
C GLY A 83 13.94 -46.60 13.85
N CYS A 84 14.78 -46.98 14.81
CA CYS A 84 14.92 -46.32 16.10
C CYS A 84 16.19 -45.47 16.09
N ILE A 85 16.03 -44.15 16.18
CA ILE A 85 17.12 -43.20 15.96
C ILE A 85 18.09 -43.20 17.16
N PRO A 86 19.29 -42.57 17.06
CA PRO A 86 20.36 -42.72 18.06
C PRO A 86 19.97 -42.34 19.50
N ASP A 87 19.00 -41.43 19.67
CA ASP A 87 18.52 -40.98 20.99
C ASP A 87 17.66 -42.02 21.74
N ALA A 88 17.22 -43.08 21.05
CA ALA A 88 16.35 -44.14 21.56
C ALA A 88 14.97 -43.67 22.07
N GLU A 89 14.59 -42.43 21.81
CA GLU A 89 13.29 -41.85 22.18
C GLU A 89 12.37 -41.73 20.97
N HIS A 90 12.95 -41.51 19.79
CA HIS A 90 12.18 -41.31 18.56
C HIS A 90 12.32 -42.48 17.58
N ILE A 91 11.20 -42.77 16.91
CA ILE A 91 11.08 -43.84 15.92
C ILE A 91 10.66 -43.21 14.60
N VAL A 92 11.27 -43.67 13.51
CA VAL A 92 10.90 -43.35 12.13
C VAL A 92 10.22 -44.57 11.52
N ILE A 93 8.96 -44.41 11.13
CA ILE A 93 8.20 -45.40 10.36
C ILE A 93 7.73 -44.71 9.09
N ASP A 94 8.03 -45.30 7.95
CA ASP A 94 7.67 -44.75 6.65
C ASP A 94 7.33 -45.86 5.65
N ASN A 95 6.12 -45.77 5.09
CA ASN A 95 5.57 -46.70 4.12
C ASN A 95 5.16 -46.02 2.80
N TRP A 96 5.55 -44.77 2.58
CA TRP A 96 5.21 -44.01 1.38
C TRP A 96 6.36 -43.93 0.38
N ASP A 97 7.61 -43.90 0.87
CA ASP A 97 8.78 -43.67 0.02
C ASP A 97 9.44 -44.97 -0.52
N GLY A 98 8.72 -46.09 -0.41
CA GLY A 98 9.08 -47.39 -0.99
C GLY A 98 8.46 -47.65 -2.37
N VAL A 99 9.27 -48.01 -3.36
CA VAL A 99 8.82 -48.32 -4.73
C VAL A 99 9.29 -49.72 -5.14
N LEU A 100 8.35 -50.60 -5.48
CA LEU A 100 8.67 -51.91 -6.07
C LEU A 100 9.27 -51.73 -7.47
N VAL A 101 10.46 -52.27 -7.71
CA VAL A 101 11.18 -52.14 -8.99
C VAL A 101 11.07 -53.42 -9.80
N ASP A 102 11.28 -54.57 -9.15
CA ASP A 102 11.08 -55.88 -9.75
C ASP A 102 10.58 -56.86 -8.67
N PRO A 103 9.27 -56.85 -8.41
CA PRO A 103 8.71 -57.53 -7.25
C PRO A 103 8.76 -59.05 -7.36
N ARG A 104 8.72 -59.63 -8.57
CA ARG A 104 8.83 -61.08 -8.75
C ARG A 104 10.20 -61.64 -8.35
N HIS A 105 11.22 -60.77 -8.36
CA HIS A 105 12.58 -61.11 -7.94
C HIS A 105 12.99 -60.37 -6.65
N GLY A 106 12.04 -59.94 -5.82
CA GLY A 106 12.34 -59.43 -4.49
C GLY A 106 13.00 -58.05 -4.44
N ARG A 107 12.85 -57.22 -5.49
CA ARG A 107 13.59 -55.95 -5.58
C ARG A 107 12.70 -54.72 -5.41
N PHE A 108 13.09 -53.85 -4.50
CA PHE A 108 12.47 -52.54 -4.32
C PHE A 108 13.53 -51.45 -4.10
N ARG A 109 13.12 -50.22 -4.29
CA ARG A 109 13.89 -49.01 -4.01
C ARG A 109 13.24 -48.31 -2.83
N PHE A 110 14.04 -47.75 -1.94
CA PHE A 110 13.54 -46.96 -0.82
C PHE A 110 14.27 -45.64 -0.74
N ASP A 111 13.50 -44.56 -0.71
CA ASP A 111 13.99 -43.21 -0.50
C ASP A 111 13.80 -42.87 0.98
N PHE A 112 14.88 -42.58 1.71
CA PHE A 112 14.75 -42.33 3.15
C PHE A 112 14.15 -40.95 3.41
N PRO A 113 13.19 -40.83 4.34
CA PRO A 113 12.59 -39.55 4.67
C PRO A 113 13.58 -38.69 5.46
N ILE A 114 13.45 -37.36 5.38
CA ILE A 114 14.37 -36.42 6.07
C ILE A 114 14.44 -36.67 7.58
N GLN A 115 13.34 -37.16 8.17
CA GLN A 115 13.22 -37.56 9.57
C GLN A 115 14.28 -38.60 9.95
N ALA A 116 14.72 -39.44 9.01
CA ALA A 116 15.74 -40.45 9.22
C ALA A 116 17.17 -39.89 9.38
N PHE A 117 17.35 -38.59 9.16
CA PHE A 117 18.65 -37.92 9.25
C PHE A 117 18.64 -36.73 10.21
N THR A 118 17.71 -36.73 11.17
CA THR A 118 17.49 -35.61 12.13
C THR A 118 18.41 -35.65 13.34
N VAL A 119 18.99 -36.80 13.67
CA VAL A 119 19.89 -36.95 14.82
C VAL A 119 21.14 -37.69 14.35
N ALA A 120 22.31 -37.10 14.58
CA ALA A 120 23.58 -37.74 14.25
C ALA A 120 23.89 -38.89 15.22
N GLY A 121 24.52 -39.94 14.70
CA GLY A 121 24.87 -41.16 15.41
C GLY A 121 24.41 -42.43 14.70
N SER A 122 24.66 -43.58 15.34
CA SER A 122 24.19 -44.88 14.86
C SER A 122 22.78 -45.17 15.36
N TYR A 123 21.92 -45.60 14.45
CA TYR A 123 20.58 -46.11 14.78
C TYR A 123 20.71 -47.27 15.77
N LYS A 124 19.75 -47.37 16.69
CA LYS A 124 19.64 -48.52 17.60
C LYS A 124 19.13 -49.76 16.89
N GLN A 125 18.26 -49.55 15.92
CA GLN A 125 17.65 -50.59 15.12
C GLN A 125 17.19 -49.99 13.80
N ALA A 126 17.38 -50.69 12.69
CA ALA A 126 16.85 -50.32 11.38
C ALA A 126 16.56 -51.58 10.58
N TYR A 127 15.35 -51.70 10.03
CA TYR A 127 14.96 -52.82 9.18
C TYR A 127 13.81 -52.41 8.25
N PHE A 128 13.55 -53.22 7.22
CA PHE A 128 12.38 -53.07 6.38
C PHE A 128 11.32 -54.09 6.77
N ARG A 129 10.06 -53.66 6.78
CA ARG A 129 8.89 -54.52 6.88
C ARG A 129 8.13 -54.43 5.57
N LEU A 130 7.86 -55.56 4.96
CA LEU A 130 6.98 -55.66 3.80
C LEU A 130 5.58 -56.02 4.29
N VAL A 131 4.59 -55.19 4.00
CA VAL A 131 3.20 -55.40 4.41
C VAL A 131 2.34 -55.77 3.19
N GLN A 132 1.73 -56.95 3.19
CA GLN A 132 0.89 -57.41 2.08
C GLN A 132 -0.42 -56.62 2.02
N ASN A 133 -0.69 -56.02 0.87
CA ASN A 133 -1.89 -55.24 0.65
C ASN A 133 -3.15 -56.13 0.74
N GLY A 134 -4.17 -55.65 1.44
CA GLY A 134 -5.46 -56.33 1.61
C GLY A 134 -5.52 -57.49 2.61
N THR A 135 -4.39 -58.10 3.00
CA THR A 135 -4.36 -59.21 3.97
C THR A 135 -3.65 -58.86 5.28
N GLY A 136 -2.77 -57.85 5.29
CA GLY A 136 -2.01 -57.43 6.47
C GLY A 136 -0.92 -58.40 6.91
N LYS A 137 -0.60 -59.43 6.11
CA LYS A 137 0.55 -60.31 6.37
C LYS A 137 1.85 -59.51 6.26
N THR A 138 2.80 -59.75 7.16
CA THR A 138 4.06 -59.02 7.19
C THR A 138 5.26 -59.93 7.01
N LEU A 139 6.27 -59.42 6.31
CA LEU A 139 7.58 -60.05 6.14
C LEU A 139 8.65 -59.01 6.50
N ALA A 140 9.44 -59.25 7.54
CA ALA A 140 10.52 -58.33 7.93
C ALA A 140 11.87 -58.80 7.38
N THR A 141 12.70 -57.85 6.94
CA THR A 141 14.11 -58.11 6.67
C THR A 141 14.88 -58.27 7.97
N LEU A 142 16.07 -58.84 7.88
CA LEU A 142 17.04 -58.70 8.96
C LEU A 142 17.40 -57.21 9.14
N GLU A 143 17.85 -56.86 10.34
CA GLU A 143 18.28 -55.49 10.64
C GLU A 143 19.51 -55.10 9.83
N PHE A 144 19.71 -53.82 9.57
CA PHE A 144 20.93 -53.28 8.99
C PHE A 144 21.46 -52.14 9.85
N ASP A 145 22.75 -51.86 9.70
CA ASP A 145 23.37 -50.76 10.42
C ASP A 145 23.08 -49.46 9.67
N MET A 146 22.49 -48.47 10.34
CA MET A 146 22.28 -47.14 9.79
C MET A 146 23.05 -46.10 10.59
N GLN A 147 23.86 -45.29 9.93
CA GLN A 147 24.69 -44.26 10.55
C GLN A 147 24.45 -42.88 9.94
N VAL A 148 24.15 -41.91 10.81
CA VAL A 148 24.01 -40.49 10.45
C VAL A 148 25.26 -39.76 10.93
N LEU A 149 26.04 -39.23 9.99
CA LEU A 149 27.22 -38.44 10.29
C LEU A 149 26.85 -37.00 10.59
N GLU A 150 27.54 -36.38 11.55
CA GLU A 150 27.46 -34.93 11.75
C GLU A 150 27.96 -34.17 10.52
N ASP A 151 27.25 -33.10 10.14
CA ASP A 151 27.69 -32.18 9.10
C ASP A 151 28.42 -30.97 9.72
N PHE A 152 29.74 -31.13 9.88
CA PHE A 152 30.60 -30.08 10.43
C PHE A 152 30.91 -28.93 9.46
N VAL A 153 30.57 -29.08 8.17
CA VAL A 153 30.88 -28.06 7.16
C VAL A 153 29.98 -26.85 7.31
N TYR A 154 28.71 -27.07 7.69
CA TYR A 154 27.77 -25.98 7.99
C TYR A 154 27.79 -25.50 9.45
N SER A 155 28.29 -26.30 10.40
CA SER A 155 28.33 -25.90 11.82
C SER A 155 29.53 -25.01 12.21
N ASN A 156 30.56 -24.92 11.35
CA ASN A 156 31.72 -24.02 11.50
C ASN A 156 31.62 -22.74 10.64
N ILE A 157 30.41 -22.33 10.27
CA ILE A 157 30.21 -21.04 9.63
C ILE A 157 30.44 -19.94 10.67
N VAL A 158 31.52 -19.16 10.50
CA VAL A 158 31.73 -17.92 11.25
C VAL A 158 30.60 -16.94 10.87
N PRO A 159 29.72 -16.51 11.81
CA PRO A 159 28.58 -15.64 11.50
C PRO A 159 28.96 -14.36 10.76
N GLN A 160 30.18 -13.88 10.96
CA GLN A 160 30.73 -12.67 10.32
C GLN A 160 30.65 -12.69 8.78
N ASN A 161 30.65 -13.86 8.14
CA ASN A 161 30.57 -13.97 6.67
C ASN A 161 29.13 -13.92 6.12
N TYR A 162 28.10 -14.08 6.96
CA TYR A 162 26.68 -14.09 6.58
C TYR A 162 25.88 -12.94 7.21
N VAL A 163 26.48 -12.17 8.10
CA VAL A 163 25.88 -10.97 8.71
C VAL A 163 25.86 -9.79 7.75
N THR A 164 26.74 -9.73 6.75
CA THR A 164 26.82 -8.61 5.79
C THR A 164 25.51 -8.36 5.00
N PRO A 165 24.83 -9.38 4.43
CA PRO A 165 23.53 -9.19 3.78
C PRO A 165 22.41 -8.78 4.74
N TYR A 166 22.44 -9.30 5.98
CA TYR A 166 21.48 -8.92 7.02
C TYR A 166 21.68 -7.46 7.47
N LEU A 167 22.93 -7.02 7.66
CA LEU A 167 23.25 -5.63 7.96
C LEU A 167 22.90 -4.68 6.81
N ASP A 168 23.13 -5.09 5.57
CA ASP A 168 22.71 -4.32 4.39
C ASP A 168 21.18 -4.18 4.33
N MET A 169 20.43 -5.24 4.63
CA MET A 169 18.97 -5.17 4.72
C MET A 169 18.48 -4.28 5.86
N ILE A 170 19.13 -4.33 7.04
CA ILE A 170 18.80 -3.46 8.17
C ILE A 170 19.12 -2.00 7.84
N ASN A 171 20.24 -1.72 7.18
CA ASN A 171 20.60 -0.37 6.75
C ASN A 171 19.61 0.17 5.72
N LYS A 172 19.24 -0.64 4.71
CA LYS A 172 18.19 -0.28 3.74
C LYS A 172 16.84 0.00 4.41
N LEU A 173 16.45 -0.81 5.40
CA LEU A 173 15.23 -0.58 6.17
C LEU A 173 15.31 0.71 6.99
N LYS A 174 16.46 0.98 7.63
CA LYS A 174 16.71 2.19 8.39
C LYS A 174 16.65 3.43 7.50
N ASP A 175 17.29 3.40 6.33
CA ASP A 175 17.26 4.50 5.36
C ASP A 175 15.85 4.73 4.82
N ALA A 176 15.11 3.66 4.51
CA ALA A 176 13.71 3.74 4.10
C ALA A 176 12.83 4.37 5.21
N TYR A 177 13.04 3.98 6.46
CA TYR A 177 12.32 4.53 7.61
C TYR A 177 12.66 6.02 7.83
N THR A 178 13.94 6.39 7.81
CA THR A 178 14.37 7.79 7.95
C THR A 178 13.82 8.65 6.81
N ASN A 179 13.84 8.16 5.57
CA ASN A 179 13.25 8.85 4.43
C ASN A 179 11.73 8.98 4.53
N PHE A 180 11.04 7.95 5.03
CA PHE A 180 9.59 8.00 5.26
C PHE A 180 9.25 9.06 6.31
N VAL A 181 9.92 9.03 7.48
CA VAL A 181 9.72 10.01 8.55
C VAL A 181 10.01 11.43 8.05
N GLY A 182 11.11 11.63 7.32
CA GLY A 182 11.44 12.93 6.73
C GLY A 182 10.35 13.44 5.77
N LYS A 183 9.90 12.62 4.82
CA LYS A 183 8.83 12.98 3.87
C LYS A 183 7.48 13.24 4.54
N THR A 184 7.17 12.50 5.61
CA THR A 184 5.96 12.74 6.41
C THR A 184 6.03 14.07 7.14
N GLN A 185 7.19 14.41 7.72
CA GLN A 185 7.40 15.71 8.36
C GLN A 185 7.31 16.85 7.34
N ASP A 186 7.94 16.73 6.18
CA ASP A 186 7.85 17.72 5.10
C ASP A 186 6.39 17.93 4.63
N SER A 187 5.62 16.84 4.53
CA SER A 187 4.20 16.91 4.17
C SER A 187 3.37 17.61 5.24
N PHE A 188 3.67 17.36 6.51
CA PHE A 188 3.01 18.01 7.63
C PHE A 188 3.34 19.51 7.70
N ASP A 189 4.61 19.88 7.51
CA ASP A 189 5.06 21.27 7.50
C ASP A 189 4.47 22.04 6.32
N GLN A 190 4.37 21.41 5.14
CA GLN A 190 3.67 22.00 3.99
C GLN A 190 2.17 22.18 4.25
N ALA A 191 1.51 21.21 4.87
CA ALA A 191 0.10 21.31 5.22
C ALA A 191 -0.15 22.43 6.25
N LYS A 192 0.70 22.52 7.28
CA LYS A 192 0.67 23.60 8.26
C LYS A 192 0.86 24.96 7.61
N LYS A 193 1.87 25.11 6.74
CA LYS A 193 2.11 26.37 6.03
C LYS A 193 0.91 26.79 5.17
N ARG A 194 0.29 25.85 4.44
CA ARG A 194 -0.92 26.13 3.66
C ARG A 194 -2.09 26.55 4.55
N LEU A 195 -2.24 25.94 5.72
CA LEU A 195 -3.26 26.29 6.69
C LEU A 195 -3.04 27.72 7.22
N ASP A 196 -1.81 28.07 7.57
CA ASP A 196 -1.42 29.39 8.03
C ASP A 196 -1.67 30.46 6.94
N ASP A 197 -1.30 30.18 5.69
CA ASP A 197 -1.55 31.07 4.54
C ASP A 197 -3.06 31.29 4.30
N ILE A 198 -3.88 30.23 4.45
CA ILE A 198 -5.34 30.31 4.33
C ILE A 198 -5.91 31.18 5.47
N MET A 199 -5.47 30.98 6.70
CA MET A 199 -5.94 31.78 7.85
C MET A 199 -5.61 33.26 7.66
N SER A 200 -4.37 33.58 7.28
CA SER A 200 -3.97 34.97 7.00
C SER A 200 -4.79 35.59 5.87
N THR A 201 -5.07 34.85 4.79
CA THR A 201 -5.91 35.35 3.70
C THR A 201 -7.36 35.60 4.15
N VAL A 202 -7.89 34.78 5.06
CA VAL A 202 -9.24 34.95 5.61
C VAL A 202 -9.29 36.18 6.52
N GLU A 203 -8.28 36.38 7.36
CA GLU A 203 -8.14 37.57 8.23
C GLU A 203 -8.09 38.85 7.38
N ASP A 204 -7.22 38.92 6.36
CA ASP A 204 -7.10 40.08 5.47
C ASP A 204 -8.43 40.42 4.76
N LYS A 205 -9.16 39.39 4.34
CA LYS A 205 -10.48 39.55 3.71
C LYS A 205 -11.54 40.00 4.70
N ALA A 206 -11.52 39.47 5.93
CA ALA A 206 -12.43 39.89 6.99
C ALA A 206 -12.24 41.38 7.32
N ASP A 207 -10.99 41.82 7.46
CA ASP A 207 -10.63 43.22 7.69
C ASP A 207 -11.11 44.12 6.53
N THR A 208 -10.90 43.67 5.28
CA THR A 208 -11.37 44.41 4.09
C THR A 208 -12.90 44.55 4.08
N VAL A 209 -13.62 43.49 4.45
CA VAL A 209 -15.09 43.52 4.53
C VAL A 209 -15.55 44.44 5.66
N GLU A 210 -14.91 44.37 6.84
CA GLU A 210 -15.23 45.24 7.97
C GLU A 210 -15.04 46.72 7.62
N GLN A 211 -13.95 47.05 6.92
CA GLN A 211 -13.69 48.42 6.46
C GLN A 211 -14.74 48.90 5.45
N ARG A 212 -15.13 48.06 4.49
CA ARG A 212 -16.17 48.39 3.51
C ARG A 212 -17.52 48.62 4.20
N LEU A 213 -17.89 47.77 5.16
CA LEU A 213 -19.12 47.94 5.92
C LEU A 213 -19.14 49.26 6.69
N LYS A 214 -18.03 49.66 7.33
CA LYS A 214 -17.95 50.97 8.01
C LYS A 214 -18.12 52.15 7.04
N ILE A 215 -17.55 52.05 5.83
CA ILE A 215 -17.71 53.09 4.80
C ILE A 215 -19.18 53.15 4.34
N ASP A 216 -19.80 52.00 4.08
CA ASP A 216 -21.19 51.92 3.65
C ASP A 216 -22.14 52.44 4.75
N GLU A 217 -21.90 52.10 6.02
CA GLU A 217 -22.62 52.64 7.18
C GLU A 217 -22.52 54.17 7.26
N GLN A 218 -21.32 54.74 7.08
CA GLN A 218 -21.11 56.18 7.06
C GLN A 218 -21.84 56.86 5.90
N ALA A 219 -21.74 56.30 4.69
CA ALA A 219 -22.41 56.82 3.51
C ALA A 219 -23.94 56.79 3.65
N LEU A 220 -24.49 55.70 4.22
CA LEU A 220 -25.92 55.59 4.51
C LEU A 220 -26.36 56.60 5.58
N ALA A 221 -25.58 56.79 6.64
CA ALA A 221 -25.87 57.79 7.66
C ALA A 221 -25.87 59.23 7.08
N GLU A 222 -24.91 59.56 6.21
CA GLU A 222 -24.87 60.84 5.51
C GLU A 222 -26.08 61.06 4.58
N LEU A 223 -26.48 60.02 3.84
CA LEU A 223 -27.68 60.08 2.99
C LEU A 223 -28.94 60.29 3.82
N SER A 224 -29.10 59.55 4.92
CA SER A 224 -30.23 59.70 5.85
C SER A 224 -30.31 61.15 6.36
N LYS A 225 -29.18 61.72 6.80
CA LYS A 225 -29.12 63.10 7.28
C LYS A 225 -29.54 64.10 6.20
N LYS A 226 -29.05 63.96 4.97
CA LYS A 226 -29.43 64.88 3.86
C LYS A 226 -30.92 64.78 3.50
N ILE A 227 -31.52 63.59 3.64
CA ILE A 227 -32.96 63.39 3.46
C ILE A 227 -33.73 64.11 4.58
N ASP A 228 -33.34 63.90 5.83
CA ASP A 228 -34.01 64.52 7.00
C ASP A 228 -33.89 66.06 6.97
N GLU A 229 -32.75 66.59 6.53
CA GLU A 229 -32.48 68.03 6.44
C GLU A 229 -33.13 68.70 5.20
N LYS A 230 -33.92 67.96 4.39
CA LYS A 230 -34.46 68.42 3.09
C LYS A 230 -33.38 69.02 2.16
N GLY A 231 -32.14 68.54 2.30
CA GLY A 231 -31.00 69.01 1.53
C GLY A 231 -30.92 68.44 0.10
N LEU A 232 -31.85 67.56 -0.28
CA LEU A 232 -32.00 67.07 -1.65
C LEU A 232 -33.17 67.79 -2.33
N PHE A 233 -32.90 68.39 -3.49
CA PHE A 233 -33.93 68.92 -4.37
C PHE A 233 -34.69 67.75 -5.01
N THR A 234 -35.87 67.47 -4.47
CA THR A 234 -36.72 66.37 -4.93
C THR A 234 -37.34 66.68 -6.29
N GLN A 235 -37.82 65.65 -6.99
CA GLN A 235 -38.53 65.83 -8.26
C GLN A 235 -39.79 66.69 -8.10
N ALA A 236 -40.51 66.54 -6.97
CA ALA A 236 -41.68 67.36 -6.68
C ALA A 236 -41.31 68.84 -6.46
N GLU A 237 -40.19 69.13 -5.80
CA GLU A 237 -39.68 70.49 -5.63
C GLU A 237 -39.18 71.07 -6.98
N ALA A 238 -38.59 70.25 -7.84
CA ALA A 238 -38.22 70.63 -9.20
C ALA A 238 -39.43 70.99 -10.06
N ASP A 239 -40.49 70.19 -10.01
CA ASP A 239 -41.73 70.44 -10.73
C ASP A 239 -42.42 71.72 -10.20
N ALA A 240 -42.47 71.91 -8.88
CA ALA A 240 -43.02 73.13 -8.28
C ALA A 240 -42.22 74.39 -8.67
N PHE A 241 -40.88 74.31 -8.66
CA PHE A 241 -40.02 75.41 -9.10
C PHE A 241 -40.20 75.74 -10.58
N LYS A 242 -40.31 74.71 -11.44
CA LYS A 242 -40.60 74.87 -12.87
C LYS A 242 -41.93 75.59 -13.08
N GLN A 243 -42.98 75.20 -12.37
CA GLN A 243 -44.30 75.85 -12.46
C GLN A 243 -44.24 77.32 -12.00
N LEU A 244 -43.51 77.62 -10.93
CA LEU A 244 -43.29 79.01 -10.47
C LEU A 244 -42.62 79.87 -11.55
N ILE A 245 -41.56 79.36 -12.21
CA ILE A 245 -40.89 80.07 -13.31
C ILE A 245 -41.86 80.33 -14.47
N ILE A 246 -42.60 79.31 -14.90
CA ILE A 246 -43.58 79.45 -15.99
C ILE A 246 -44.62 80.53 -15.64
N GLN A 247 -45.12 80.52 -14.40
CA GLN A 247 -46.09 81.51 -13.94
C GLN A 247 -45.51 82.93 -13.96
N MET A 248 -44.27 83.13 -13.50
CA MET A 248 -43.61 84.44 -13.53
C MET A 248 -43.43 84.96 -14.97
N ILE A 249 -43.08 84.10 -15.92
CA ILE A 249 -42.97 84.47 -17.34
C ILE A 249 -44.34 84.87 -17.90
N LYS A 250 -45.41 84.14 -17.53
CA LYS A 250 -46.79 84.49 -17.94
C LYS A 250 -47.28 85.82 -17.37
N THR A 251 -46.80 86.22 -16.18
CA THR A 251 -47.26 87.45 -15.48
C THR A 251 -46.36 88.66 -15.65
N GLN A 252 -45.14 88.51 -16.19
CA GLN A 252 -44.30 89.66 -16.51
C GLN A 252 -44.97 90.56 -17.56
N THR A 253 -44.73 91.87 -17.38
CA THR A 253 -45.24 93.00 -18.16
C THR A 253 -45.34 92.65 -19.64
N ILE A 254 -46.51 92.92 -20.24
CA ILE A 254 -46.83 92.62 -21.65
C ILE A 254 -45.61 92.92 -22.54
N ASN A 255 -45.01 91.89 -23.16
CA ASN A 255 -43.94 92.12 -24.13
C ASN A 255 -44.53 92.96 -25.27
N VAL A 256 -43.99 94.15 -25.44
CA VAL A 256 -44.40 95.08 -26.48
C VAL A 256 -43.45 94.93 -27.65
N PHE A 257 -43.98 94.52 -28.80
CA PHE A 257 -43.25 94.41 -30.06
C PHE A 257 -43.66 95.55 -31.00
N ASP A 258 -42.75 95.97 -31.87
CA ASP A 258 -43.03 97.04 -32.82
C ASP A 258 -44.04 96.58 -33.89
N SER A 259 -44.01 95.30 -34.29
CA SER A 259 -44.94 94.72 -35.26
C SER A 259 -45.28 93.24 -34.98
N VAL A 260 -46.29 92.72 -35.69
CA VAL A 260 -46.67 91.29 -35.65
C VAL A 260 -45.55 90.40 -36.23
N ASP A 261 -44.80 90.88 -37.21
CA ASP A 261 -43.70 90.11 -37.81
C ASP A 261 -42.51 90.01 -36.84
N ASP A 262 -42.23 91.08 -36.09
CA ASP A 262 -41.22 91.05 -35.01
C ASP A 262 -41.62 90.08 -33.89
N MET A 263 -42.90 90.05 -33.53
CA MET A 263 -43.44 89.08 -32.58
C MET A 263 -43.24 87.64 -33.07
N LYS A 264 -43.55 87.36 -34.35
CA LYS A 264 -43.38 86.03 -34.95
C LYS A 264 -41.91 85.63 -35.06
N HIS A 265 -41.02 86.56 -35.36
CA HIS A 265 -39.58 86.31 -35.42
C HIS A 265 -39.02 85.88 -34.05
N ASN A 266 -39.66 86.32 -32.96
CA ASN A 266 -39.31 85.99 -31.59
C ASN A 266 -40.15 84.84 -30.98
N ALA A 267 -40.88 84.06 -31.79
CA ALA A 267 -41.82 83.04 -31.31
C ALA A 267 -41.17 81.97 -30.40
N SER A 268 -39.89 81.63 -30.60
CA SER A 268 -39.17 80.65 -29.77
C SER A 268 -38.95 81.09 -28.32
N SER A 269 -39.13 82.39 -28.03
CA SER A 269 -39.02 82.97 -26.69
C SER A 269 -40.37 83.14 -25.99
N LEU A 270 -41.47 82.81 -26.68
CA LEU A 270 -42.83 82.96 -26.19
C LEU A 270 -43.36 81.63 -25.67
N VAL A 271 -44.08 81.66 -24.56
CA VAL A 271 -44.71 80.48 -23.96
C VAL A 271 -46.22 80.50 -24.17
N GLU A 272 -46.84 79.33 -24.19
CA GLU A 272 -48.29 79.19 -24.32
C GLU A 272 -49.03 80.02 -23.24
N ASP A 273 -50.11 80.68 -23.64
CA ASP A 273 -50.91 81.64 -22.87
C ASP A 273 -50.24 82.97 -22.50
N MET A 274 -49.00 83.22 -22.92
CA MET A 274 -48.35 84.51 -22.68
C MET A 274 -49.12 85.64 -23.39
N LYS A 275 -49.32 86.77 -22.70
CA LYS A 275 -49.94 87.97 -23.28
C LYS A 275 -48.86 88.90 -23.84
N VAL A 276 -48.95 89.21 -25.12
CA VAL A 276 -48.02 90.09 -25.84
C VAL A 276 -48.80 91.18 -26.56
N ARG A 277 -48.19 92.33 -26.83
CA ARG A 277 -48.84 93.46 -27.52
C ARG A 277 -47.95 93.92 -28.67
N THR A 278 -48.55 94.37 -29.77
CA THR A 278 -47.84 95.14 -30.79
C THR A 278 -48.14 96.63 -30.63
N LEU A 279 -47.25 97.52 -31.05
CA LEU A 279 -47.54 98.96 -31.15
C LEU A 279 -48.46 99.26 -32.35
N SER A 280 -49.18 100.39 -32.29
CA SER A 280 -49.98 100.92 -33.41
C SER A 280 -49.15 101.87 -34.26
N TYR A 281 -49.43 101.95 -35.57
CA TYR A 281 -48.74 102.83 -36.51
C TYR A 281 -49.26 104.28 -36.53
N TYR A 282 -50.40 104.59 -35.89
CA TYR A 282 -51.00 105.93 -35.90
C TYR A 282 -51.13 106.53 -34.50
N ASP A 283 -50.54 107.72 -34.30
CA ASP A 283 -50.64 108.55 -33.09
C ASP A 283 -52.06 109.13 -32.94
N ASN A 284 -52.95 108.37 -32.31
CA ASN A 284 -54.25 108.89 -31.86
C ASN A 284 -54.13 109.38 -30.41
N PRO A 285 -54.22 110.69 -30.13
CA PRO A 285 -54.11 111.22 -28.78
C PRO A 285 -55.26 110.81 -27.82
N ALA A 286 -56.34 110.21 -28.33
CA ALA A 286 -57.41 109.63 -27.50
C ALA A 286 -57.14 108.15 -27.11
N ASP A 287 -56.20 107.47 -27.76
CA ASP A 287 -55.70 106.13 -27.41
C ASP A 287 -54.21 106.03 -27.78
N PRO A 288 -53.31 106.57 -26.94
CA PRO A 288 -51.88 106.67 -27.25
C PRO A 288 -51.15 105.33 -27.37
N TYR A 289 -51.86 104.21 -27.19
CA TYR A 289 -51.30 102.85 -27.23
C TYR A 289 -52.18 101.85 -28.00
N GLY A 290 -52.90 102.31 -29.04
CA GLY A 290 -53.93 101.57 -29.80
C GLY A 290 -53.51 100.30 -30.56
N GLY A 291 -52.43 99.63 -30.14
CA GLY A 291 -51.97 98.38 -30.73
C GLY A 291 -52.68 97.14 -30.16
N CYS A 292 -52.65 96.04 -30.92
CA CYS A 292 -53.40 94.84 -30.62
C CYS A 292 -52.72 93.98 -29.53
N LEU A 293 -53.53 93.43 -28.63
CA LEU A 293 -53.09 92.44 -27.65
C LEU A 293 -53.31 91.03 -28.21
N TYR A 294 -52.27 90.21 -28.17
CA TYR A 294 -52.29 88.82 -28.60
C TYR A 294 -52.09 87.91 -27.40
N LYS A 295 -52.79 86.78 -27.41
CA LYS A 295 -52.50 85.64 -26.54
C LYS A 295 -51.74 84.63 -27.39
N VAL A 296 -50.57 84.21 -26.91
CA VAL A 296 -49.77 83.18 -27.59
C VAL A 296 -50.49 81.85 -27.44
N CYS A 297 -50.89 81.28 -28.58
CA CYS A 297 -51.39 79.91 -28.67
C CYS A 297 -50.34 79.14 -29.46
N THR A 298 -49.85 78.04 -28.89
CA THR A 298 -49.00 77.07 -29.59
C THR A 298 -49.82 76.08 -30.38
#